data_AF-A0A1A6G3K7-F1
#
_entry.id   AF-A0A1A6G3K7-F1
#
_cell.length_a   1.000
_cell.length_b   1.000
_cell.length_c   1.000
_cell.angle_alpha   90.00
_cell.angle_beta   90.00
_cell.angle_gamma   90.00
#
_symmetry.space_group_name_H-M   'P 1'
#
loop_
_entity.id
_entity.type
_entity.pdbx_description
1 polymer ?
#
loop_
_entity_poly.entity_id
_entity_poly.type
_entity_poly.pdbx_seq_one_letter_code
_entity_poly.pdbx_strand_id
1 'polypeptide(L)'
;MVEPAVILVGNKQDLCHMRDVGWDEGQKLAIDFRCQFCELSAAEQSLEVEVMFLRLIKDILMIFKHKEKRRPSGSKSMAKLIN
;
A
#
# COMPACT_ATOMS: atom_id res chain seq x y z
N MET A 1 -10.11 12.25 6.22
CA MET A 1 -9.23 12.20 5.04
C MET A 1 -8.90 10.75 4.73
N VAL A 2 -8.66 10.38 3.47
CA VAL A 2 -8.12 9.04 3.16
C VAL A 2 -6.62 9.10 3.41
N GLU A 3 -6.10 8.22 4.26
CA GLU A 3 -4.65 8.12 4.46
C GLU A 3 -4.01 7.63 3.15
N PRO A 4 -2.93 8.27 2.67
CA PRO A 4 -2.30 7.87 1.43
C PRO A 4 -1.70 6.47 1.57
N ALA A 5 -1.79 5.66 0.52
CA ALA A 5 -1.04 4.41 0.46
C ALA A 5 0.41 4.74 0.12
N VAL A 6 1.34 4.27 0.96
CA VAL A 6 2.77 4.57 0.85
C VAL A 6 3.55 3.25 0.88
N ILE A 7 4.57 3.15 0.03
CA ILE A 7 5.60 2.10 0.06
C ILE A 7 6.96 2.81 0.01
N LEU A 8 7.84 2.49 0.95
CA LEU A 8 9.23 2.93 0.94
C LEU A 8 10.02 1.99 0.02
N VAL A 9 10.75 2.55 -0.93
CA VAL A 9 11.52 1.78 -1.91
C VAL A 9 13.00 2.15 -1.86
N GLY A 10 13.84 1.21 -1.43
CA GLY A 10 15.29 1.30 -1.58
C GLY A 10 15.70 0.96 -3.01
N ASN A 11 15.65 1.94 -3.91
CA ASN A 11 16.04 1.76 -5.30
C ASN A 11 17.57 1.72 -5.46
N LYS A 12 18.04 1.18 -6.60
CA LYS A 12 19.46 0.98 -6.95
C LYS A 12 20.14 -0.12 -6.14
N GLN A 13 19.40 -1.18 -5.84
CA GLN A 13 19.91 -2.33 -5.09
C GLN A 13 21.16 -2.97 -5.73
N ASP A 14 21.31 -2.85 -7.05
CA ASP A 14 22.46 -3.29 -7.84
C ASP A 14 23.79 -2.63 -7.41
N LEU A 15 23.73 -1.40 -6.87
CA LEU A 15 24.91 -0.66 -6.39
C LEU A 15 25.33 -1.07 -4.97
N CYS A 16 25.38 -2.37 -4.68
CA CYS A 16 25.63 -2.89 -3.34
C CYS A 16 26.99 -2.46 -2.75
N HIS A 17 28.00 -2.20 -3.60
CA HIS A 17 29.32 -1.71 -3.20
C HIS A 17 29.34 -0.21 -2.83
N MET A 18 28.33 0.54 -3.26
CA MET A 18 28.15 1.97 -2.98
C MET A 18 26.97 2.19 -2.01
N ARG A 19 26.66 1.19 -1.19
CA ARG A 19 25.51 1.22 -0.29
C ARG A 19 25.77 2.15 0.89
N ASP A 20 24.98 3.22 0.95
CA ASP A 20 24.98 4.15 2.09
C ASP A 20 23.88 3.83 3.12
N VAL A 21 22.78 3.21 2.69
CA VAL A 21 21.62 2.88 3.55
C VAL A 21 21.50 1.37 3.70
N GLY A 22 21.52 0.89 4.94
CA GLY A 22 21.34 -0.53 5.26
C GLY A 22 19.89 -0.98 5.13
N TRP A 23 19.69 -2.28 4.86
CA TRP A 23 18.34 -2.84 4.77
C TRP A 23 17.54 -2.65 6.07
N ASP A 24 18.17 -2.91 7.21
CA ASP A 24 17.55 -2.78 8.55
C ASP A 24 17.12 -1.33 8.85
N GLU A 25 17.89 -0.35 8.37
CA GLU A 25 17.57 1.07 8.51
C GLU A 25 16.31 1.44 7.72
N GLY A 26 16.24 1.02 6.45
CA GLY A 26 15.05 1.21 5.61
C GLY A 26 13.83 0.51 6.19
N GLN A 27 13.98 -0.73 6.67
CA GLN A 27 12.92 -1.49 7.30
C GLN A 27 12.42 -0.81 8.59
N LYS A 28 13.32 -0.32 9.43
CA LYS A 28 12.98 0.43 10.64
C LYS A 28 12.19 1.69 10.30
N LEU A 29 12.64 2.46 9.31
CA LEU A 29 11.95 3.68 8.87
C LEU A 29 10.53 3.37 8.38
N ALA A 30 10.35 2.31 7.60
CA ALA A 30 9.04 1.92 7.12
C ALA A 30 8.08 1.52 8.25
N ILE A 31 8.57 0.85 9.29
CA ILE A 31 7.79 0.54 10.50
C ILE A 31 7.37 1.84 11.20
N ASP A 32 8.30 2.79 11.39
CA ASP A 32 8.04 4.06 12.06
C ASP A 32 6.98 4.88 11.31
N PHE A 33 6.99 4.84 9.97
CA PHE A 33 6.01 5.50 9.10
C PHE A 33 4.79 4.63 8.72
N ARG A 34 4.70 3.41 9.25
CA ARG A 34 3.60 2.44 9.00
C ARG A 34 3.35 2.16 7.52
N CYS A 35 4.41 2.05 6.73
CA CYS A 35 4.36 1.70 5.31
C CYS A 35 5.12 0.38 5.04
N GLN A 36 4.92 -0.18 3.84
CA GLN A 36 5.70 -1.34 3.39
C GLN A 36 7.10 -0.89 2.95
N PHE A 37 8.09 -1.77 3.04
CA PHE A 37 9.44 -1.57 2.52
C PHE A 37 9.82 -2.65 1.52
N CYS A 38 10.51 -2.27 0.44
CA CYS A 38 11.25 -3.19 -0.39
C CYS A 38 12.50 -2.53 -0.97
N GLU A 39 13.50 -3.33 -1.32
CA GLU A 39 14.61 -2.90 -2.17
C GLU A 39 14.41 -3.47 -3.58
N LEU A 40 14.83 -2.72 -4.59
CA LEU A 40 14.80 -3.17 -5.98
C LEU A 40 15.86 -2.45 -6.81
N SER A 41 16.14 -2.97 -8.00
CA SER A 41 16.92 -2.26 -9.01
C SER A 41 16.06 -1.96 -10.22
N ALA A 42 15.73 -0.69 -10.43
CA ALA A 42 15.12 -0.26 -11.69
C ALA A 42 16.06 -0.44 -12.89
N ALA A 43 17.38 -0.47 -12.67
CA ALA A 43 18.38 -0.61 -13.73
C ALA A 43 18.51 -2.06 -14.23
N GLU A 44 18.34 -3.05 -13.34
CA GLU A 44 18.52 -4.46 -13.67
C GLU A 44 17.21 -5.24 -13.77
N GLN A 45 16.16 -4.86 -13.04
CA GLN A 45 14.94 -5.65 -12.88
C GLN A 45 13.65 -4.82 -13.00
N SER A 46 13.34 -4.36 -14.21
CA SER A 46 12.13 -3.56 -14.50
C SER A 46 10.81 -4.24 -14.14
N LEU A 47 10.75 -5.58 -14.18
CA LEU A 47 9.57 -6.35 -13.80
C LEU A 47 9.25 -6.22 -12.30
N GLU A 48 10.26 -6.15 -11.43
CA GLU A 48 10.02 -5.95 -9.98
C GLU A 48 9.42 -4.58 -9.70
N VAL A 49 9.80 -3.56 -10.48
CA VAL A 49 9.20 -2.23 -10.43
C VAL A 49 7.72 -2.29 -10.80
N GLU A 50 7.38 -2.97 -11.90
CA GLU A 50 5.99 -3.17 -12.31
C GLU A 50 5.16 -3.87 -11.22
N VAL A 51 5.70 -4.97 -10.66
CA VAL A 51 5.04 -5.73 -9.59
C VAL A 51 4.81 -4.87 -8.35
N MET A 52 5.77 -4.02 -7.97
CA MET A 52 5.63 -3.09 -6.84
C MET A 52 4.49 -2.08 -7.07
N PHE A 53 4.42 -1.46 -8.25
CA PHE A 53 3.33 -0.54 -8.58
C PHE A 53 1.97 -1.25 -8.61
N LEU A 54 1.90 -2.46 -9.17
CA LEU A 54 0.67 -3.25 -9.18
C LEU A 54 0.19 -3.61 -7.77
N ARG A 55 1.10 -3.87 -6.83
CA ARG A 55 0.76 -4.09 -5.41
C ARG A 55 0.17 -2.83 -4.79
N LEU A 56 0.83 -1.67 -4.95
CA LEU A 56 0.34 -0.39 -4.45
C LEU A 56 -1.06 -0.05 -4.98
N ILE A 57 -1.28 -0.21 -6.29
CA ILE A 57 -2.58 0.04 -6.92
C ILE A 57 -3.65 -0.89 -6.34
N LYS A 58 -3.35 -2.19 -6.17
CA LYS A 58 -4.28 -3.15 -5.58
C LYS A 58 -4.67 -2.76 -4.15
N ASP A 59 -3.70 -2.36 -3.33
CA ASP A 59 -3.94 -1.94 -1.95
C ASP A 59 -4.86 -0.71 -1.88
N ILE A 60 -4.61 0.30 -2.74
CA ILE A 60 -5.47 1.47 -2.90
C ILE A 60 -6.90 1.06 -3.27
N LEU A 61 -7.07 0.20 -4.27
CA LEU A 61 -8.39 -0.25 -4.73
C LEU A 61 -9.14 -1.04 -3.64
N MET A 62 -8.43 -1.82 -2.81
CA MET A 62 -9.03 -2.53 -1.67
C MET A 62 -9.54 -1.56 -0.61
N ILE A 63 -8.78 -0.52 -0.28
CA ILE A 63 -9.19 0.53 0.66
C ILE A 63 -10.51 1.18 0.19
N PHE A 64 -10.63 1.48 -1.11
CA PHE A 64 -11.86 2.05 -1.66
C PHE A 64 -13.05 1.08 -1.60
N LYS A 65 -12.86 -0.20 -1.95
CA LYS A 65 -13.93 -1.22 -1.85
C LYS A 65 -14.45 -1.41 -0.42
N HIS A 66 -13.57 -1.40 0.57
CA HIS A 66 -13.97 -1.52 1.97
C HIS A 66 -14.76 -0.30 2.48
N LYS A 67 -14.48 0.90 1.95
CA LYS A 67 -15.25 2.11 2.28
C LYS A 67 -16.65 2.09 1.70
N GLU A 68 -16.85 1.60 0.48
CA GLU A 68 -18.20 1.48 -0.09
C GLU A 68 -19.10 0.53 0.72
N LYS A 69 -18.56 -0.61 1.16
CA LYS A 69 -19.31 -1.59 1.98
C LYS A 69 -19.68 -1.07 3.39
N ARG A 70 -19.03 -0.02 3.88
CA ARG A 70 -19.29 0.58 5.19
C ARG A 70 -20.31 1.72 5.18
N ARG A 71 -20.88 2.08 4.03
CA ARG A 71 -22.12 2.87 4.03
C ARG A 71 -23.24 1.98 4.60
N PRO A 72 -23.82 2.28 5.77
CA PRO A 72 -25.06 1.64 6.14
C PRO A 72 -26.05 2.06 5.05
N SER A 73 -26.62 1.08 4.35
CA SER A 73 -27.87 1.29 3.63
C SER A 73 -28.96 1.51 4.68
N GLY A 74 -28.90 2.66 5.35
CA GLY A 74 -29.90 3.12 6.30
C GLY A 74 -31.05 3.70 5.50
N SER A 75 -31.99 2.82 5.12
CA SER A 75 -33.44 3.08 5.08
C SER A 75 -34.11 2.03 4.18
N LYS A 76 -34.30 0.80 4.70
CA LYS A 76 -35.56 0.11 4.46
C LYS A 76 -36.43 0.39 5.67
N SER A 77 -37.12 1.52 5.53
CA SER A 77 -38.32 1.95 6.23
C SER A 77 -39.00 0.84 7.03
N MET A 78 -39.10 1.07 8.35
CA MET A 78 -40.06 0.43 9.24
C MET A 78 -41.48 0.76 8.76
N ALA A 79 -41.99 0.04 7.76
CA ALA A 79 -43.32 0.28 7.21
C ALA A 79 -44.02 -1.02 6.80
N LYS A 80 -44.55 -1.71 7.81
CA LYS A 80 -45.93 -2.25 7.91
C LYS A 80 -45.91 -3.28 9.05
N LEU A 81 -46.24 -2.86 10.27
CA LEU A 81 -47.61 -2.80 10.80
C LEU A 81 -48.41 -4.07 10.53
N ILE A 82 -48.69 -4.78 11.62
CA ILE A 82 -50.00 -5.32 12.02
C ILE A 82 -50.84 -5.91 10.86
N ASN A 83 -50.90 -7.25 10.78
CA ASN A 83 -52.08 -8.05 11.17
C ASN A 83 -51.75 -9.54 11.07
#